data_AF-A0A3B1BEZ5-F1
#
_entry.id   AF-A0A3B1BEZ5-F1
#
_cell.length_a   1.000
_cell.length_b   1.000
_cell.length_c   1.000
_cell.angle_alpha   90.00
_cell.angle_beta   90.00
_cell.angle_gamma   90.00
#
_symmetry.space_group_name_H-M   'P 1'
#
loop_
_entity.id
_entity.type
_entity.pdbx_description
1 polymer ?
#
loop_
_entity_poly.entity_id
_entity_poly.type
_entity_poly.pdbx_seq_one_letter_code
_entity_poly.pdbx_strand_id
1 'polypeptide(L)'
;EITRYFIGLLIFLGLLGTFWGLLGTIGSIKDTINNLTVGSNDIGVLFEDLKEGLAAPLGGMGTAFSSSLFGLAGSVVLGFIDLQAGQAQSRFFNDLEDWLSGVTKLSRGSSLDIDVGDASVPAYVSALLEQSADSLDNLHNVISRSEERRNEVNTAMLNLSEQLATLSDSQSGMRSVLQQMLELFSNQNAGEEDKIQIKHLRNIDVQVKYLIEETIKGQNQFNDTLKSEFKLLARTLGGIVDRTAMDTGLPEGSISEKEHPPEKHDTKVIQDSMDYDMPTPKPKGNKKPLITTGKKLTARKDD
;
A
#
# COMPACT_ATOMS: atom_id res chain seq x y z
N GLU A 1 17.46 -7.16 -0.59
CA GLU A 1 16.06 -7.65 -0.75
C GLU A 1 15.87 -9.05 -0.19
N ILE A 2 16.69 -10.03 -0.57
CA ILE A 2 16.62 -11.43 -0.10
C ILE A 2 16.41 -11.57 1.42
N THR A 3 17.12 -10.79 2.25
CA THR A 3 16.99 -10.83 3.72
C THR A 3 15.59 -10.44 4.19
N ARG A 4 14.97 -9.41 3.59
CA ARG A 4 13.60 -8.99 3.90
C ARG A 4 12.57 -10.06 3.50
N TYR A 5 12.81 -10.79 2.42
CA TYR A 5 12.01 -11.97 2.07
C TYR A 5 12.16 -13.08 3.12
N PHE A 6 13.37 -13.43 3.55
CA PHE A 6 13.58 -14.43 4.61
C PHE A 6 12.98 -14.02 5.96
N ILE A 7 13.08 -12.75 6.35
CA ILE A 7 12.45 -12.21 7.57
C ILE A 7 10.92 -12.40 7.50
N GLY A 8 10.28 -12.03 6.39
CA GLY A 8 8.85 -12.27 6.18
C GLY A 8 8.47 -13.75 6.15
N LEU A 9 9.30 -14.59 5.53
CA LEU A 9 9.10 -16.04 5.47
C LEU A 9 9.19 -16.71 6.86
N LEU A 10 10.11 -16.27 7.73
CA LEU A 10 10.20 -16.79 9.10
C LEU A 10 8.98 -16.40 9.95
N ILE A 11 8.47 -15.17 9.81
CA ILE A 11 7.24 -14.72 10.48
C ILE A 11 6.04 -15.55 9.99
N PHE A 12 5.91 -15.73 8.67
CA PHE A 12 4.87 -16.57 8.08
C PHE A 12 4.96 -18.03 8.55
N LEU A 13 6.17 -18.59 8.64
CA LEU A 13 6.38 -19.96 9.10
C LEU A 13 6.04 -20.14 10.60
N GLY A 14 6.31 -19.13 11.44
CA GLY A 14 5.86 -19.11 12.84
C GLY A 14 4.33 -19.08 12.99
N LEU A 15 3.64 -18.29 12.14
CA LEU A 15 2.18 -18.27 12.07
C LEU A 15 1.59 -19.58 11.52
N LEU A 16 2.28 -20.22 10.56
CA LEU A 16 1.90 -21.55 10.09
C LEU A 16 2.07 -22.60 11.21
N GLY A 17 3.08 -22.43 12.07
CA GLY A 17 3.28 -23.23 13.28
C GLY A 17 2.13 -23.14 14.29
N THR A 18 1.59 -21.94 14.54
CA THR A 18 0.41 -21.81 15.43
C THR A 18 -0.82 -22.50 14.83
N PHE A 19 -1.03 -22.34 13.52
CA PHE A 19 -2.15 -22.97 12.80
C PHE A 19 -2.08 -24.50 12.87
N TRP A 20 -0.90 -25.10 12.69
CA TRP A 20 -0.71 -26.55 12.84
C TRP A 20 -0.96 -27.05 14.26
N GLY A 21 -0.50 -26.33 15.28
CA GLY A 21 -0.78 -26.71 16.68
C GLY A 21 -2.27 -26.62 17.02
N LEU A 22 -2.97 -25.59 16.53
CA LEU A 22 -4.43 -25.44 16.68
C LEU A 22 -5.24 -26.51 15.93
N LEU A 23 -4.78 -26.97 14.76
CA LEU A 23 -5.38 -28.15 14.11
C LEU A 23 -5.22 -29.42 14.99
N GLY A 24 -4.09 -29.56 15.67
CA GLY A 24 -3.86 -30.61 16.67
C GLY A 24 -4.86 -30.55 17.83
N THR A 25 -5.08 -29.38 18.42
CA THR A 25 -6.03 -29.23 19.55
C THR A 25 -7.48 -29.53 19.13
N ILE A 26 -7.89 -29.13 17.92
CA ILE A 26 -9.21 -29.47 17.36
C ILE A 26 -9.35 -30.99 17.16
N GLY A 27 -8.28 -31.69 16.75
CA GLY A 27 -8.24 -33.15 16.70
C GLY A 27 -8.47 -33.78 18.07
N SER A 28 -7.70 -33.38 19.09
CA SER A 28 -7.86 -33.89 20.46
C SER A 28 -9.25 -33.64 21.05
N ILE A 29 -9.86 -32.48 20.76
CA ILE A 29 -11.24 -32.16 21.19
C ILE A 29 -12.25 -33.09 20.50
N LYS A 30 -12.12 -33.30 19.18
CA LYS A 30 -12.96 -34.23 18.42
C LYS A 30 -12.89 -35.65 19.01
N ASP A 31 -11.69 -36.15 19.29
CA ASP A 31 -11.51 -37.52 19.75
C ASP A 31 -12.00 -37.70 21.21
N THR A 32 -11.85 -36.67 22.05
CA THR A 32 -12.49 -36.60 23.38
C THR A 32 -14.02 -36.68 23.28
N ILE A 33 -14.64 -35.90 22.39
CA ILE A 33 -16.10 -35.89 22.17
C ILE A 33 -16.59 -37.25 21.63
N ASN A 34 -15.82 -37.91 20.77
CA ASN A 34 -16.17 -39.24 20.25
C ASN A 34 -16.05 -40.35 21.31
N ASN A 35 -15.10 -40.25 22.24
CA ASN A 35 -14.90 -41.23 23.31
C ASN A 35 -15.96 -41.11 24.43
N LEU A 36 -16.57 -39.93 24.60
CA LEU A 36 -17.71 -39.66 25.49
C LEU A 36 -19.03 -40.30 24.97
N THR A 37 -18.99 -41.62 24.74
CA THR A 37 -20.15 -42.40 24.33
C THR A 37 -21.12 -42.64 25.50
N VAL A 38 -22.42 -42.44 25.25
CA VAL A 38 -23.46 -42.52 26.29
C VAL A 38 -23.76 -43.99 26.60
N GLY A 39 -23.06 -44.55 27.60
CA GLY A 39 -23.24 -45.95 28.01
C GLY A 39 -22.80 -46.31 29.44
N SER A 40 -21.86 -45.58 30.04
CA SER A 40 -21.46 -45.80 31.44
C SER A 40 -22.39 -45.07 32.42
N ASN A 41 -22.92 -45.80 33.39
CA ASN A 41 -23.77 -45.24 34.46
C ASN A 41 -22.96 -44.68 35.64
N ASP A 42 -21.67 -44.39 35.43
CA ASP A 42 -20.71 -43.89 36.41
C ASP A 42 -20.16 -42.52 35.97
N ILE A 43 -20.57 -41.49 36.71
CA ILE A 43 -20.23 -40.09 36.45
C ILE A 43 -18.76 -39.79 36.81
N GLY A 44 -18.15 -40.58 37.71
CA GLY A 44 -16.76 -40.39 38.12
C GLY A 44 -15.78 -40.70 36.99
N VAL A 45 -16.01 -41.78 36.25
CA VAL A 45 -15.19 -42.17 35.09
C VAL A 45 -15.30 -41.12 33.98
N LEU A 46 -16.53 -40.72 33.64
CA LEU A 46 -16.80 -39.71 32.59
C LEU A 46 -16.17 -38.34 32.88
N PHE A 47 -16.03 -37.96 34.16
CA PHE A 47 -15.35 -36.73 34.55
C PHE A 47 -13.82 -36.83 34.42
N GLU A 48 -13.25 -37.99 34.75
CA GLU A 48 -11.82 -38.23 34.64
C GLU A 48 -11.38 -38.32 33.16
N ASP A 49 -12.16 -39.01 32.32
CA ASP A 49 -11.99 -39.04 30.85
C ASP A 49 -12.05 -37.63 30.24
N LEU A 50 -13.00 -36.79 30.69
CA LEU A 50 -13.11 -35.40 30.24
C LEU A 50 -11.90 -34.57 30.68
N LYS A 51 -11.39 -34.78 31.90
CA LYS A 51 -10.21 -34.08 32.42
C LYS A 51 -8.95 -34.43 31.62
N GLU A 52 -8.75 -35.71 31.30
CA GLU A 52 -7.60 -36.17 30.51
C GLU A 52 -7.72 -35.72 29.03
N GLY A 53 -8.92 -35.82 28.46
CA GLY A 53 -9.23 -35.32 27.11
C GLY A 53 -9.05 -33.80 26.95
N LEU A 54 -9.26 -33.00 28.01
CA LEU A 54 -8.99 -31.56 28.02
C LEU A 54 -7.51 -31.21 28.26
N ALA A 55 -6.69 -32.13 28.77
CA ALA A 55 -5.25 -31.90 28.97
C ALA A 55 -4.47 -31.93 27.65
N ALA A 56 -4.83 -32.81 26.70
CA ALA A 56 -4.15 -32.92 25.41
C ALA A 56 -4.22 -31.64 24.54
N PRO A 57 -5.39 -30.95 24.39
CA PRO A 57 -5.48 -29.62 23.78
C PRO A 57 -4.56 -28.59 24.43
N LEU A 58 -4.40 -28.62 25.75
CA LEU A 58 -3.56 -27.67 26.46
C LEU A 58 -2.07 -27.85 26.11
N GLY A 59 -1.63 -29.10 25.93
CA GLY A 59 -0.30 -29.43 25.42
C GLY A 59 -0.06 -28.96 23.98
N GLY A 60 -1.03 -29.19 23.09
CA GLY A 60 -0.95 -28.75 21.68
C GLY A 60 -0.88 -27.23 21.51
N MET A 61 -1.46 -26.47 22.43
CA MET A 61 -1.34 -25.00 22.47
C MET A 61 0.10 -24.54 22.80
N GLY A 62 0.84 -25.30 23.62
CA GLY A 62 2.22 -25.00 23.97
C GLY A 62 3.21 -25.14 22.80
N THR A 63 3.05 -26.19 21.99
CA THR A 63 3.82 -26.36 20.74
C THR A 63 3.44 -25.33 19.67
N ALA A 64 2.15 -24.99 19.56
CA ALA A 64 1.68 -23.89 18.70
C ALA A 64 2.42 -22.58 19.03
N PHE A 65 2.43 -22.20 20.31
CA PHE A 65 3.03 -20.95 20.80
C PHE A 65 4.55 -20.95 20.63
N SER A 66 5.23 -22.05 20.99
CA SER A 66 6.69 -22.18 20.85
C SER A 66 7.16 -22.06 19.40
N SER A 67 6.38 -22.57 18.43
CA SER A 67 6.70 -22.44 17.00
C SER A 67 6.61 -20.99 16.51
N SER A 68 5.60 -20.24 17.00
CA SER A 68 5.48 -18.79 16.75
C SER A 68 6.67 -18.01 17.31
N LEU A 69 7.04 -18.29 18.57
CA LEU A 69 8.16 -17.64 19.25
C LEU A 69 9.47 -17.88 18.50
N PHE A 70 9.69 -19.09 18.00
CA PHE A 70 10.89 -19.43 17.21
C PHE A 70 10.95 -18.67 15.88
N GLY A 71 9.85 -18.63 15.12
CA GLY A 71 9.78 -17.88 13.86
C GLY A 71 10.03 -16.38 14.06
N LEU A 72 9.42 -15.79 15.08
CA LEU A 72 9.57 -14.37 15.40
C LEU A 72 10.99 -14.06 15.91
N ALA A 73 11.54 -14.86 16.84
CA ALA A 73 12.90 -14.68 17.34
C ALA A 73 13.95 -14.81 16.22
N GLY A 74 13.79 -15.80 15.32
CA GLY A 74 14.66 -15.95 14.15
C GLY A 74 14.57 -14.77 13.18
N SER A 75 13.37 -14.19 12.99
CA SER A 75 13.19 -12.99 12.16
C SER A 75 13.88 -11.74 12.74
N VAL A 76 13.91 -11.61 14.07
CA VAL A 76 14.65 -10.54 14.78
C VAL A 76 16.16 -10.73 14.62
N VAL A 77 16.67 -11.96 14.79
CA VAL A 77 18.10 -12.27 14.59
C VAL A 77 18.54 -11.99 13.14
N LEU A 78 17.74 -12.38 12.14
CA LEU A 78 18.01 -12.04 10.73
C LEU A 78 17.95 -10.53 10.47
N GLY A 79 17.01 -9.80 11.09
CA GLY A 79 16.95 -8.34 11.00
C GLY A 79 18.21 -7.65 11.56
N PHE A 80 18.74 -8.14 12.67
CA PHE A 80 20.01 -7.66 13.22
C PHE A 80 21.20 -7.95 12.29
N ILE A 81 21.22 -9.11 11.63
CA ILE A 81 22.25 -9.46 10.64
C ILE A 81 22.14 -8.56 9.39
N ASP A 82 20.94 -8.25 8.89
CA ASP A 82 20.74 -7.33 7.74
C ASP A 82 21.29 -5.92 8.04
N LEU A 83 21.08 -5.42 9.26
CA LEU A 83 21.61 -4.13 9.71
C LEU A 83 23.15 -4.12 9.79
N GLN A 84 23.77 -5.16 10.37
CA GLN A 84 25.23 -5.24 10.42
C GLN A 84 25.86 -5.44 9.03
N ALA A 85 25.22 -6.23 8.16
CA ALA A 85 25.65 -6.41 6.78
C ALA A 85 25.58 -5.10 5.98
N GLY A 86 24.49 -4.32 6.14
CA GLY A 86 24.37 -2.99 5.53
C GLY A 86 25.46 -2.02 5.99
N GLN A 87 25.75 -1.96 7.30
CA GLN A 87 26.84 -1.12 7.82
C GLN A 87 28.22 -1.56 7.31
N ALA A 88 28.48 -2.87 7.22
CA ALA A 88 29.73 -3.40 6.67
C ALA A 88 29.86 -3.08 5.16
N GLN A 89 28.77 -3.20 4.41
CA GLN A 89 28.73 -2.87 2.98
C GLN A 89 28.99 -1.38 2.73
N SER A 90 28.39 -0.47 3.52
CA SER A 90 28.67 0.96 3.41
C SER A 90 30.12 1.31 3.73
N ARG A 91 30.72 0.69 4.75
CA ARG A 91 32.16 0.87 5.04
C ARG A 91 33.03 0.39 3.88
N PHE A 92 32.78 -0.83 3.39
CA PHE A 92 33.51 -1.40 2.26
C PHE A 92 33.45 -0.55 0.99
N PHE A 93 32.30 0.08 0.68
CA PHE A 93 32.22 1.02 -0.45
C PHE A 93 33.06 2.28 -0.22
N ASN A 94 33.04 2.87 0.98
CA ASN A 94 33.87 4.03 1.30
C ASN A 94 35.37 3.68 1.23
N ASP A 95 35.75 2.51 1.76
CA ASP A 95 37.13 2.00 1.74
C ASP A 95 37.62 1.74 0.31
N LEU A 96 36.75 1.23 -0.58
CA LEU A 96 37.03 1.09 -2.01
C LEU A 96 37.14 2.46 -2.72
N GLU A 97 36.30 3.43 -2.37
CA GLU A 97 36.34 4.78 -2.96
C GLU A 97 37.62 5.53 -2.58
N ASP A 98 38.06 5.44 -1.32
CA ASP A 98 39.34 6.02 -0.91
C ASP A 98 40.53 5.28 -1.54
N TRP A 99 40.48 3.95 -1.66
CA TRP A 99 41.53 3.19 -2.35
C TRP A 99 41.63 3.55 -3.84
N LEU A 100 40.51 3.61 -4.57
CA LEU A 100 40.46 4.06 -5.97
C LEU A 100 40.94 5.51 -6.11
N SER A 101 40.56 6.38 -5.17
CA SER A 101 41.04 7.76 -5.09
C SER A 101 42.54 7.82 -4.85
N GLY A 102 43.09 6.99 -3.97
CA GLY A 102 44.50 6.88 -3.67
C GLY A 102 45.33 6.43 -4.87
N VAL A 103 44.90 5.37 -5.56
CA VAL A 103 45.52 4.89 -6.82
C VAL A 103 45.50 5.98 -7.90
N THR A 104 44.37 6.68 -8.05
CA THR A 104 44.23 7.76 -9.03
C THR A 104 45.08 8.99 -8.68
N LYS A 105 45.21 9.34 -7.40
CA LYS A 105 46.07 10.43 -6.90
C LYS A 105 47.56 10.08 -7.06
N LEU A 106 48.00 8.86 -6.73
CA LEU A 106 49.38 8.43 -6.99
C LEU A 106 49.71 8.43 -8.48
N SER A 107 48.80 7.97 -9.33
CA SER A 107 48.97 7.97 -10.79
C SER A 107 49.21 9.39 -11.34
N ARG A 108 48.48 10.40 -10.84
CA ARG A 108 48.71 11.82 -11.18
C ARG A 108 49.93 12.45 -10.50
N GLY A 109 50.32 11.98 -9.31
CA GLY A 109 51.52 12.45 -8.61
C GLY A 109 52.82 11.94 -9.25
N SER A 110 52.79 10.75 -9.84
CA SER A 110 53.95 10.10 -10.48
C SER A 110 54.39 10.74 -11.82
N SER A 111 53.67 11.74 -12.32
CA SER A 111 53.92 12.38 -13.62
C SER A 111 54.29 13.87 -13.51
N LEU A 112 54.69 14.34 -12.32
CA LEU A 112 54.92 15.76 -12.06
C LEU A 112 56.33 16.10 -11.52
N ASP A 113 57.30 15.20 -11.69
CA ASP A 113 58.72 15.48 -11.48
C ASP A 113 59.38 15.75 -12.86
N ILE A 114 59.21 16.98 -13.36
CA ILE A 114 59.86 17.47 -14.58
C ILE A 114 60.62 18.75 -14.22
N ASP A 115 61.94 18.61 -14.05
CA ASP A 115 62.89 19.71 -13.94
C ASP A 115 63.07 20.41 -15.29
N VAL A 116 62.17 21.34 -15.62
CA VAL A 116 62.41 22.41 -16.60
C VAL A 116 61.72 23.69 -16.10
N GLY A 117 62.48 24.79 -16.06
CA GLY A 117 61.95 26.11 -15.70
C GLY A 117 61.12 26.78 -16.81
N ASP A 118 60.47 27.89 -16.46
CA ASP A 118 59.69 28.77 -17.35
C ASP A 118 58.51 28.10 -18.08
N ALA A 119 57.49 27.72 -17.32
CA ALA A 119 56.15 27.52 -17.81
C ALA A 119 55.17 28.34 -16.95
N SER A 120 54.29 29.10 -17.60
CA SER A 120 53.19 29.78 -16.93
C SER A 120 52.26 28.77 -16.25
N VAL A 121 51.65 29.16 -15.11
CA VAL A 121 50.71 28.31 -14.36
C VAL A 121 49.69 27.71 -15.33
N PRO A 122 49.62 26.38 -15.50
CA PRO A 122 48.85 25.81 -16.60
C PRO A 122 47.39 26.21 -16.52
N ALA A 123 46.80 26.59 -17.65
CA ALA A 123 45.38 27.01 -17.72
C ALA A 123 44.40 25.94 -17.21
N TYR A 124 44.84 24.68 -17.15
CA TYR A 124 44.15 23.57 -16.51
C TYR A 124 44.01 23.74 -14.99
N VAL A 125 45.01 24.28 -14.30
CA VAL A 125 44.99 24.52 -12.85
C VAL A 125 44.05 25.69 -12.52
N SER A 126 44.07 26.77 -13.30
CA SER A 126 43.10 27.86 -13.13
C SER A 126 41.68 27.40 -13.43
N ALA A 127 41.46 26.61 -14.50
CA ALA A 127 40.14 26.04 -14.80
C ALA A 127 39.64 25.09 -13.69
N LEU A 128 40.51 24.28 -13.07
CA LEU A 128 40.14 23.43 -11.94
C LEU A 128 39.84 24.23 -10.67
N LEU A 129 40.49 25.37 -10.44
CA LEU A 129 40.21 26.26 -9.32
C LEU A 129 38.89 27.02 -9.53
N GLU A 130 38.63 27.52 -10.74
CA GLU A 130 37.35 28.12 -11.13
C GLU A 130 36.20 27.11 -10.93
N GLN A 131 36.35 25.90 -11.48
CA GLN A 131 35.38 24.82 -11.32
C GLN A 131 35.19 24.40 -9.85
N SER A 132 36.23 24.50 -9.02
CA SER A 132 36.13 24.24 -7.58
C SER A 132 35.35 25.33 -6.86
N ALA A 133 35.55 26.61 -7.19
CA ALA A 133 34.78 27.73 -6.66
C ALA A 133 33.29 27.61 -7.05
N ASP A 134 33.00 27.40 -8.34
CA ASP A 134 31.64 27.13 -8.85
C ASP A 134 30.99 25.96 -8.12
N SER A 135 31.74 24.88 -7.83
CA SER A 135 31.22 23.72 -7.10
C SER A 135 30.83 24.08 -5.66
N LEU A 136 31.60 24.94 -4.98
CA LEU A 136 31.34 25.35 -3.61
C LEU A 136 30.14 26.30 -3.50
N ASP A 137 30.00 27.24 -4.44
CA ASP A 137 28.82 28.10 -4.51
C ASP A 137 27.55 27.31 -4.87
N ASN A 138 27.65 26.32 -5.76
CA ASN A 138 26.53 25.39 -5.99
C ASN A 138 26.19 24.57 -4.72
N LEU A 139 27.19 24.10 -3.97
CA LEU A 139 26.98 23.38 -2.71
C LEU A 139 26.30 24.28 -1.66
N HIS A 140 26.77 25.52 -1.51
CA HIS A 140 26.18 26.53 -0.61
C HIS A 140 24.72 26.82 -0.97
N ASN A 141 24.42 27.05 -2.26
CA ASN A 141 23.06 27.25 -2.76
C ASN A 141 22.16 26.02 -2.54
N VAL A 142 22.69 24.80 -2.67
CA VAL A 142 21.96 23.56 -2.39
C VAL A 142 21.71 23.37 -0.88
N ILE A 143 22.67 23.71 -0.01
CA ILE A 143 22.49 23.67 1.45
C ILE A 143 21.43 24.68 1.88
N SER A 144 21.51 25.93 1.44
CA SER A 144 20.51 26.97 1.76
C SER A 144 19.11 26.54 1.31
N ARG A 145 18.95 26.10 0.05
CA ARG A 145 17.68 25.53 -0.46
C ARG A 145 17.27 24.21 0.20
N SER A 146 18.14 23.56 0.95
CA SER A 146 17.83 22.35 1.74
C SER A 146 17.46 22.70 3.18
N GLU A 147 17.98 23.80 3.73
CA GLU A 147 17.55 24.36 5.01
C GLU A 147 16.16 24.97 4.93
N GLU A 148 15.87 25.75 3.90
CA GLU A 148 14.52 26.29 3.62
C GLU A 148 13.47 25.16 3.57
N ARG A 149 13.70 24.14 2.74
CA ARG A 149 12.82 22.96 2.63
C ARG A 149 12.72 22.15 3.93
N ARG A 150 13.74 22.14 4.79
CA ARG A 150 13.66 21.52 6.13
C ARG A 150 12.77 22.35 7.07
N ASN A 151 12.82 23.68 6.97
CA ASN A 151 11.95 24.56 7.75
C ASN A 151 10.49 24.49 7.28
N GLU A 152 10.24 24.41 5.96
CA GLU A 152 8.90 24.14 5.38
C GLU A 152 8.35 22.80 5.90
N VAL A 153 9.13 21.71 5.83
CA VAL A 153 8.72 20.38 6.29
C VAL A 153 8.50 20.33 7.80
N ASN A 154 9.35 20.97 8.61
CA ASN A 154 9.14 21.10 10.05
C ASN A 154 7.83 21.85 10.36
N THR A 155 7.55 22.93 9.65
CA THR A 155 6.31 23.72 9.80
C THR A 155 5.08 22.88 9.42
N ALA A 156 5.14 22.13 8.32
CA ALA A 156 4.08 21.20 7.93
C ALA A 156 3.88 20.08 8.96
N MET A 157 4.96 19.55 9.56
CA MET A 157 4.88 18.52 10.60
C MET A 157 4.27 19.04 11.90
N LEU A 158 4.55 20.29 12.29
CA LEU A 158 3.89 20.96 13.43
C LEU A 158 2.39 21.14 13.17
N ASN A 159 2.01 21.64 11.99
CA ASN A 159 0.60 21.78 11.59
C ASN A 159 -0.15 20.44 11.59
N LEU A 160 0.49 19.36 11.12
CA LEU A 160 -0.07 18.01 11.17
C LEU A 160 -0.22 17.50 12.61
N SER A 161 0.71 17.84 13.51
CA SER A 161 0.62 17.51 14.94
C SER A 161 -0.58 18.20 15.61
N GLU A 162 -0.85 19.46 15.26
CA GLU A 162 -2.02 20.22 15.74
C GLU A 162 -3.35 19.65 15.19
N GLN A 163 -3.38 19.26 13.91
CA GLN A 163 -4.53 18.58 13.30
C GLN A 163 -4.79 17.19 13.92
N LEU A 164 -3.75 16.45 14.27
CA LEU A 164 -3.88 15.17 14.99
C LEU A 164 -4.33 15.36 16.45
N ALA A 165 -3.87 16.42 17.13
CA ALA A 165 -4.32 16.75 18.48
C ALA A 165 -5.81 17.11 18.51
N THR A 166 -6.27 17.97 17.60
CA THR A 166 -7.69 18.37 17.48
C THR A 166 -8.59 17.21 17.04
N LEU A 167 -8.11 16.31 16.16
CA LEU A 167 -8.83 15.08 15.81
C LEU A 167 -8.94 14.11 17.00
N SER A 168 -7.89 14.00 17.82
CA SER A 168 -7.88 13.18 19.04
C SER A 168 -8.86 13.71 20.08
N ASP A 169 -8.89 15.03 20.30
CA ASP A 169 -9.84 15.69 21.20
C ASP A 169 -11.29 15.51 20.72
N SER A 170 -11.55 15.67 19.42
CA SER A 170 -12.84 15.37 18.79
C SER A 170 -13.27 13.90 19.00
N GLN A 171 -12.35 12.94 18.86
CA GLN A 171 -12.64 11.53 19.15
C GLN A 171 -12.94 11.31 20.64
N SER A 172 -12.23 12.00 21.54
CA SER A 172 -12.46 11.95 22.99
C SER A 172 -13.85 12.51 23.35
N GLY A 173 -14.21 13.67 22.81
CA GLY A 173 -15.53 14.28 22.96
C GLY A 173 -16.65 13.37 22.44
N MET A 174 -16.48 12.77 21.25
CA MET A 174 -17.45 11.81 20.70
C MET A 174 -17.60 10.56 21.58
N ARG A 175 -16.51 10.03 22.18
CA ARG A 175 -16.59 8.93 23.16
C ARG A 175 -17.35 9.35 24.42
N SER A 176 -17.11 10.55 24.93
CA SER A 176 -17.83 11.12 26.09
C SER A 176 -19.33 11.26 25.81
N VAL A 177 -19.72 11.79 24.65
CA VAL A 177 -21.13 11.87 24.23
C VAL A 177 -21.76 10.48 24.09
N LEU A 178 -21.06 9.50 23.51
CA LEU A 178 -21.56 8.12 23.43
C LEU A 178 -21.71 7.47 24.81
N GLN A 179 -20.80 7.75 25.76
CA GLN A 179 -20.91 7.28 27.15
C GLN A 179 -22.10 7.92 27.89
N GLN A 180 -22.27 9.24 27.79
CA GLN A 180 -23.40 9.95 28.38
C GLN A 180 -24.73 9.51 27.75
N MET A 181 -24.75 9.22 26.45
CA MET A 181 -25.93 8.68 25.76
C MET A 181 -26.26 7.26 26.23
N LEU A 182 -25.25 6.39 26.41
CA LEU A 182 -25.41 5.05 27.00
C LEU A 182 -25.89 5.11 28.45
N GLU A 183 -25.41 6.06 29.25
CA GLU A 183 -25.83 6.29 30.64
C GLU A 183 -27.28 6.79 30.72
N LEU A 184 -27.70 7.70 29.83
CA LEU A 184 -29.08 8.14 29.69
C LEU A 184 -30.02 7.00 29.27
N PHE A 185 -29.58 6.10 28.40
CA PHE A 185 -30.33 4.88 28.07
C PHE A 185 -30.36 3.89 29.24
N SER A 186 -29.27 3.75 30.00
CA SER A 186 -29.21 2.88 31.18
C SER A 186 -30.19 3.34 32.28
N ASN A 187 -30.22 4.64 32.60
CA ASN A 187 -31.14 5.22 33.59
C ASN A 187 -32.62 5.18 33.16
N GLN A 188 -32.93 5.18 31.86
CA GLN A 188 -34.32 5.09 31.38
C GLN A 188 -34.93 3.68 31.48
N ASN A 189 -34.13 2.63 31.69
CA ASN A 189 -34.61 1.25 31.80
C ASN A 189 -35.12 0.87 33.21
N ALA A 190 -35.23 1.82 34.14
CA ALA A 190 -35.63 1.56 35.53
C ALA A 190 -37.16 1.43 35.78
N GLY A 191 -38.02 1.48 34.74
CA GLY A 191 -39.46 1.22 34.86
C GLY A 191 -40.27 1.42 33.56
N GLU A 192 -41.37 0.69 33.38
CA GLU A 192 -42.19 0.58 32.14
C GLU A 192 -41.46 0.00 30.89
N GLU A 193 -40.95 -1.23 31.01
CA GLU A 193 -40.19 -1.94 29.97
C GLU A 193 -40.84 -1.93 28.57
N ASP A 194 -42.05 -2.48 28.38
CA ASP A 194 -42.67 -2.67 27.05
C ASP A 194 -42.90 -1.36 26.26
N LYS A 195 -43.40 -0.31 26.92
CA LYS A 195 -43.76 0.95 26.23
C LYS A 195 -42.54 1.82 25.95
N ILE A 196 -41.50 1.73 26.77
CA ILE A 196 -40.26 2.49 26.56
C ILE A 196 -39.41 1.82 25.48
N GLN A 197 -39.30 0.48 25.45
CA GLN A 197 -38.55 -0.22 24.39
C GLN A 197 -39.05 0.12 22.98
N ILE A 198 -40.38 0.18 22.76
CA ILE A 198 -40.96 0.54 21.46
C ILE A 198 -40.69 2.02 21.10
N LYS A 199 -40.71 2.93 22.08
CA LYS A 199 -40.31 4.34 21.87
C LYS A 199 -38.81 4.47 21.56
N HIS A 200 -37.98 3.70 22.25
CA HIS A 200 -36.53 3.67 22.10
C HIS A 200 -36.11 3.13 20.72
N LEU A 201 -36.68 2.01 20.28
CA LEU A 201 -36.50 1.48 18.92
C LEU A 201 -36.91 2.49 17.83
N ARG A 202 -38.02 3.21 18.03
CA ARG A 202 -38.47 4.27 17.12
C ARG A 202 -37.54 5.50 17.14
N ASN A 203 -37.01 5.86 18.30
CA ASN A 203 -36.05 6.96 18.43
C ASN A 203 -34.71 6.60 17.77
N ILE A 204 -34.25 5.35 17.91
CA ILE A 204 -33.08 4.82 17.19
C ILE A 204 -33.32 4.84 15.68
N ASP A 205 -34.48 4.41 15.17
CA ASP A 205 -34.79 4.50 13.72
C ASP A 205 -34.72 5.94 13.19
N VAL A 206 -35.22 6.93 13.96
CA VAL A 206 -35.11 8.36 13.62
C VAL A 206 -33.65 8.85 13.67
N GLN A 207 -32.89 8.50 14.71
CA GLN A 207 -31.49 8.90 14.85
C GLN A 207 -30.57 8.24 13.80
N VAL A 208 -30.81 6.97 13.47
CA VAL A 208 -30.10 6.24 12.41
C VAL A 208 -30.43 6.84 11.04
N LYS A 209 -31.69 7.21 10.77
CA LYS A 209 -32.05 7.94 9.53
C LYS A 209 -31.35 9.29 9.45
N TYR A 210 -31.32 10.05 10.54
CA TYR A 210 -30.61 11.34 10.60
C TYR A 210 -29.10 11.17 10.34
N LEU A 211 -28.45 10.20 11.01
CA LEU A 211 -27.04 9.89 10.79
C LEU A 211 -26.74 9.41 9.35
N ILE A 212 -27.64 8.63 8.74
CA ILE A 212 -27.51 8.21 7.33
C ILE A 212 -27.64 9.44 6.40
N GLU A 213 -28.63 10.29 6.62
CA GLU A 213 -28.85 11.49 5.80
C GLU A 213 -27.69 12.49 5.94
N GLU A 214 -27.16 12.66 7.15
CA GLU A 214 -25.99 13.51 7.41
C GLU A 214 -24.69 12.89 6.87
N THR A 215 -24.51 11.57 6.95
CA THR A 215 -23.38 10.86 6.31
C THR A 215 -23.41 11.04 4.80
N ILE A 216 -24.60 10.96 4.17
CA ILE A 216 -24.77 11.17 2.73
C ILE A 216 -24.50 12.64 2.36
N LYS A 217 -24.97 13.61 3.16
CA LYS A 217 -24.65 15.04 2.97
C LYS A 217 -23.15 15.30 3.09
N GLY A 218 -22.50 14.75 4.12
CA GLY A 218 -21.05 14.86 4.33
C GLY A 218 -20.25 14.22 3.20
N GLN A 219 -20.63 13.03 2.71
CA GLN A 219 -19.98 12.43 1.53
C GLN A 219 -20.14 13.28 0.28
N ASN A 220 -21.31 13.89 0.05
CA ASN A 220 -21.53 14.75 -1.12
C ASN A 220 -20.72 16.05 -1.02
N GLN A 221 -20.75 16.72 0.15
CA GLN A 221 -19.95 17.91 0.42
C GLN A 221 -18.45 17.62 0.25
N PHE A 222 -17.94 16.52 0.81
CA PHE A 222 -16.56 16.10 0.67
C PHE A 222 -16.19 15.79 -0.80
N ASN A 223 -17.06 15.12 -1.54
CA ASN A 223 -16.86 14.89 -2.98
C ASN A 223 -16.83 16.20 -3.78
N ASP A 224 -17.66 17.18 -3.45
CA ASP A 224 -17.69 18.46 -4.14
C ASP A 224 -16.48 19.35 -3.77
N THR A 225 -16.02 19.30 -2.52
CA THR A 225 -14.73 19.88 -2.11
C THR A 225 -13.55 19.22 -2.84
N LEU A 226 -13.51 17.89 -2.93
CA LEU A 226 -12.48 17.18 -3.72
C LEU A 226 -12.52 17.57 -5.20
N LYS A 227 -13.71 17.75 -5.80
CA LYS A 227 -13.85 18.23 -7.18
C LYS A 227 -13.34 19.67 -7.33
N SER A 228 -13.60 20.57 -6.37
CA SER A 228 -13.08 21.94 -6.44
C SER A 228 -11.57 21.98 -6.27
N GLU A 229 -11.01 21.25 -5.31
CA GLU A 229 -9.55 21.16 -5.11
C GLU A 229 -8.85 20.51 -6.31
N PHE A 230 -9.36 19.39 -6.84
CA PHE A 230 -8.79 18.76 -8.02
C PHE A 230 -8.87 19.68 -9.26
N LYS A 231 -9.94 20.47 -9.40
CA LYS A 231 -10.08 21.47 -10.47
C LYS A 231 -9.14 22.67 -10.27
N LEU A 232 -8.84 23.04 -9.03
CA LEU A 232 -7.89 24.11 -8.69
C LEU A 232 -6.45 23.64 -8.93
N LEU A 233 -6.09 22.41 -8.51
CA LEU A 233 -4.83 21.74 -8.82
C LEU A 233 -4.63 21.55 -10.32
N ALA A 234 -5.65 21.10 -11.06
CA ALA A 234 -5.58 21.01 -12.52
C ALA A 234 -5.39 22.38 -13.18
N ARG A 235 -5.93 23.45 -12.61
CA ARG A 235 -5.74 24.83 -13.09
C ARG A 235 -4.35 25.38 -12.73
N THR A 236 -3.77 25.05 -11.58
CA THR A 236 -2.40 25.46 -11.22
C THR A 236 -1.35 24.68 -12.02
N LEU A 237 -1.49 23.35 -12.16
CA LEU A 237 -0.65 22.57 -13.08
C LEU A 237 -0.81 23.06 -14.53
N GLY A 238 -2.04 23.30 -14.99
CA GLY A 238 -2.30 23.85 -16.33
C GLY A 238 -1.62 25.20 -16.54
N GLY A 239 -1.72 26.13 -15.59
CA GLY A 239 -1.05 27.43 -15.64
C GLY A 239 0.47 27.39 -15.48
N ILE A 240 1.03 26.32 -14.92
CA ILE A 240 2.49 26.05 -14.90
C ILE A 240 2.93 25.53 -16.27
N VAL A 241 2.20 24.56 -16.85
CA VAL A 241 2.49 24.00 -18.18
C VAL A 241 2.38 25.07 -19.27
N ASP A 242 1.34 25.90 -19.22
CA ASP A 242 1.13 27.04 -20.14
C ASP A 242 2.23 28.10 -20.00
N ARG A 243 2.69 28.37 -18.76
CA ARG A 243 3.89 29.21 -18.54
C ARG A 243 5.16 28.60 -19.12
N THR A 244 5.39 27.29 -18.98
CA THR A 244 6.57 26.64 -19.59
C THR A 244 6.51 26.63 -21.13
N ALA A 245 5.32 26.70 -21.73
CA ALA A 245 5.17 26.88 -23.18
C ALA A 245 5.41 28.33 -23.63
N MET A 246 5.06 29.32 -22.79
CA MET A 246 5.32 30.76 -23.05
C MET A 246 6.79 31.16 -22.82
N ASP A 247 7.52 30.45 -21.95
CA ASP A 247 8.94 30.73 -21.65
C ASP A 247 9.89 30.18 -22.74
N THR A 248 9.46 29.18 -23.50
CA THR A 248 10.21 28.62 -24.65
C THR A 248 10.07 29.48 -25.93
N GLY A 249 10.37 30.77 -25.84
CA GLY A 249 10.34 31.70 -26.97
C GLY A 249 11.66 31.75 -27.76
N LEU A 250 11.67 31.23 -28.99
CA LEU A 250 12.67 31.55 -30.02
C LEU A 250 11.98 31.98 -31.34
N PRO A 251 12.68 32.75 -32.21
CA PRO A 251 12.03 33.84 -32.94
C PRO A 251 11.38 33.46 -34.27
N GLU A 252 10.49 34.35 -34.74
CA GLU A 252 9.96 34.34 -36.10
C GLU A 252 11.09 34.46 -37.14
N GLY A 253 11.04 33.60 -38.16
CA GLY A 253 11.92 33.65 -39.33
C GLY A 253 11.14 33.24 -40.57
N SER A 254 11.02 34.14 -41.55
CA SER A 254 10.06 34.01 -42.64
C SER A 254 10.59 33.20 -43.83
N ILE A 255 9.70 32.42 -44.45
CA ILE A 255 9.72 32.16 -45.89
C ILE A 255 8.29 32.09 -46.44
N SER A 256 8.11 32.49 -47.69
CA SER A 256 6.81 32.70 -48.33
C SER A 256 6.55 31.66 -49.42
N GLU A 257 5.39 31.01 -49.35
CA GLU A 257 4.82 30.19 -50.42
C GLU A 257 3.69 30.98 -51.12
N LYS A 258 3.49 30.79 -52.42
CA LYS A 258 2.57 31.60 -53.24
C LYS A 258 1.25 30.90 -53.53
N GLU A 259 0.17 31.67 -53.54
CA GLU A 259 -1.17 31.23 -53.93
C GLU A 259 -1.42 31.41 -55.44
N HIS A 260 -1.95 30.36 -56.10
CA HIS A 260 -2.58 30.45 -57.43
C HIS A 260 -3.71 29.41 -57.60
N PRO A 261 -4.70 29.64 -58.49
CA PRO A 261 -6.05 29.08 -58.33
C PRO A 261 -6.24 27.62 -58.84
N PRO A 262 -7.38 26.98 -58.53
CA PRO A 262 -7.63 25.57 -58.83
C PRO A 262 -8.25 25.32 -60.22
N GLU A 263 -7.93 24.17 -60.79
CA GLU A 263 -8.69 23.56 -61.91
C GLU A 263 -8.96 22.07 -61.63
N LYS A 264 -9.94 21.47 -62.31
CA LYS A 264 -10.54 20.17 -61.97
C LYS A 264 -9.97 19.03 -62.83
N HIS A 265 -10.10 17.77 -62.40
CA HIS A 265 -11.09 16.84 -62.98
C HIS A 265 -11.14 15.44 -62.29
N ASP A 266 -12.37 14.94 -62.17
CA ASP A 266 -12.91 13.58 -61.98
C ASP A 266 -12.03 12.40 -61.49
N THR A 267 -12.49 11.78 -60.38
CA THR A 267 -12.02 10.48 -59.88
C THR A 267 -12.94 9.34 -60.33
N LYS A 268 -12.39 8.18 -60.71
CA LYS A 268 -13.13 6.92 -60.89
C LYS A 268 -12.36 5.73 -60.27
N VAL A 269 -13.06 4.63 -59.99
CA VAL A 269 -12.68 3.61 -58.98
C VAL A 269 -12.74 2.17 -59.56
N ILE A 270 -11.94 1.21 -59.03
CA ILE A 270 -12.30 -0.21 -58.66
C ILE A 270 -11.08 -1.18 -58.69
N GLN A 271 -10.89 -1.95 -57.58
CA GLN A 271 -10.14 -3.24 -57.36
C GLN A 271 -8.67 -3.43 -57.88
N ASP A 272 -7.80 -4.32 -57.39
CA ASP A 272 -7.60 -5.21 -56.18
C ASP A 272 -6.06 -5.55 -56.16
N SER A 273 -5.36 -6.32 -55.30
CA SER A 273 -5.52 -7.18 -54.08
C SER A 273 -4.08 -7.39 -53.49
N MET A 274 -3.68 -8.20 -52.47
CA MET A 274 -4.23 -9.29 -51.65
C MET A 274 -3.64 -9.27 -50.20
N ASP A 275 -4.35 -9.91 -49.26
CA ASP A 275 -3.91 -10.83 -48.18
C ASP A 275 -2.55 -10.69 -47.41
N TYR A 276 -2.62 -10.54 -46.08
CA TYR A 276 -1.95 -11.43 -45.11
C TYR A 276 -2.61 -11.33 -43.70
N ASP A 277 -2.60 -12.43 -42.93
CA ASP A 277 -3.37 -12.62 -41.68
C ASP A 277 -2.62 -12.27 -40.36
N MET A 278 -3.36 -11.92 -39.30
CA MET A 278 -2.88 -11.90 -37.91
C MET A 278 -4.04 -12.18 -36.92
N PRO A 279 -3.93 -13.19 -36.03
CA PRO A 279 -5.09 -13.73 -35.31
C PRO A 279 -5.50 -12.93 -34.06
N THR A 280 -6.82 -12.83 -33.82
CA THR A 280 -7.43 -12.28 -32.59
C THR A 280 -8.28 -13.33 -31.84
N PRO A 281 -8.39 -13.26 -30.50
CA PRO A 281 -9.02 -14.31 -29.69
C PRO A 281 -10.57 -14.29 -29.76
N LYS A 282 -11.17 -15.47 -29.92
CA LYS A 282 -12.64 -15.63 -30.02
C LYS A 282 -13.34 -15.59 -28.65
N PRO A 283 -14.48 -14.88 -28.51
CA PRO A 283 -15.35 -14.99 -27.33
C PRO A 283 -16.05 -16.36 -27.28
N LYS A 284 -16.29 -16.88 -26.07
CA LYS A 284 -17.01 -18.16 -25.86
C LYS A 284 -18.51 -17.99 -26.12
N GLY A 285 -19.08 -18.84 -26.98
CA GLY A 285 -20.49 -18.74 -27.39
C GLY A 285 -21.50 -19.25 -26.34
N ASN A 286 -22.66 -18.61 -26.30
CA ASN A 286 -23.81 -19.01 -25.46
C ASN A 286 -24.33 -20.40 -25.82
N LYS A 287 -24.41 -21.30 -24.83
CA LYS A 287 -25.14 -22.58 -24.96
C LYS A 287 -26.61 -22.37 -24.60
N LYS A 288 -27.51 -22.40 -25.59
CA LYS A 288 -28.95 -22.60 -25.34
C LYS A 288 -29.20 -24.09 -25.02
N PRO A 289 -30.01 -24.44 -24.01
CA PRO A 289 -30.41 -25.83 -23.79
C PRO A 289 -31.42 -26.27 -24.87
N LEU A 290 -31.19 -27.43 -25.47
CA LEU A 290 -32.20 -28.11 -26.30
C LEU A 290 -33.09 -28.97 -25.41
N ILE A 291 -34.39 -28.69 -25.39
CA ILE A 291 -35.39 -29.65 -24.90
C ILE A 291 -35.55 -30.73 -25.96
N THR A 292 -35.33 -31.99 -25.59
CA THR A 292 -35.58 -33.15 -26.44
C THR A 292 -36.72 -33.99 -25.87
N THR A 293 -37.75 -34.25 -26.68
CA THR A 293 -38.98 -34.89 -26.23
C THR A 293 -39.01 -36.37 -26.59
N GLY A 294 -38.80 -37.20 -25.56
CA GLY A 294 -39.56 -38.42 -25.32
C GLY A 294 -39.34 -39.66 -26.20
N LYS A 295 -39.12 -40.81 -25.55
CA LYS A 295 -39.59 -42.10 -26.08
C LYS A 295 -40.01 -43.07 -24.97
N LYS A 296 -41.33 -43.30 -24.89
CA LYS A 296 -42.07 -44.42 -24.26
C LYS A 296 -41.43 -45.17 -23.07
N LEU A 297 -42.10 -45.07 -21.93
CA LEU A 297 -42.41 -46.24 -21.09
C LEU A 297 -43.92 -46.54 -21.17
N THR A 298 -44.33 -47.75 -20.80
CA THR A 298 -45.60 -48.39 -21.22
C THR A 298 -46.71 -48.34 -20.18
N ALA A 299 -47.95 -48.48 -20.64
CA ALA A 299 -49.16 -48.33 -19.82
C ALA A 299 -49.56 -49.58 -19.00
N ARG A 300 -50.13 -49.32 -17.82
CA ARG A 300 -51.04 -50.17 -17.03
C ARG A 300 -51.72 -49.21 -16.04
N LYS A 301 -52.96 -48.72 -16.22
CA LYS A 301 -54.26 -49.31 -16.56
C LYS A 301 -54.94 -49.95 -15.33
N ASP A 302 -56.11 -49.39 -15.03
CA ASP A 302 -57.21 -49.82 -14.14
C ASP A 302 -57.13 -49.51 -12.64
N ASP A 303 -58.30 -49.04 -12.17
CA ASP A 303 -58.90 -48.90 -10.83
C ASP A 303 -58.12 -48.19 -9.69
#